data_AF-A0A844DWU4-F1
#
_entry.id   AF-A0A844DWU4-F1
#
_cell.length_a   1.000
_cell.length_b   1.000
_cell.length_c   1.000
_cell.angle_alpha   90.00
_cell.angle_beta   90.00
_cell.angle_gamma   90.00
#
_symmetry.space_group_name_H-M   'P 1'
#
loop_
_entity.id
_entity.type
_entity.pdbx_description
1 polymer ?
#
loop_
_entity_poly.entity_id
_entity_poly.type
_entity_poly.pdbx_seq_one_letter_code
_entity_poly.pdbx_strand_id
1 'polypeptide(L)'
;MNKILIIEDDLEINALLADFLKEKGYAVHCQYDGLHVLDFLNKEKIDLIILDIMLPYRSGDIILSDVRKKFTIPVIIISAKETTQNKIDLLRLGADDYITKPFDMEEVLARIESNLRRVQFQNSQTECLQYNNLTLNLEKNTAFLNGIELSLTAKEFGILELLMKYPDKVFSKSNLFQSVWDTEYIAEDNTLNVHISNLRNKLKAICSDTEFIDTVWGIGYRLHKAKD
;
A
#
# COMPACT_ATOMS: atom_id res chain seq x y z
N MET A 1 6.66 -18.84 2.97
CA MET A 1 5.49 -18.61 3.84
C MET A 1 5.55 -17.16 4.26
N ASN A 2 4.54 -16.35 3.92
CA ASN A 2 4.57 -14.92 4.22
C ASN A 2 4.32 -14.71 5.72
N LYS A 3 5.07 -13.78 6.33
CA LYS A 3 4.98 -13.39 7.75
C LYS A 3 4.13 -12.13 7.91
N ILE A 4 3.06 -12.23 8.69
CA ILE A 4 2.14 -11.13 9.00
C ILE A 4 2.32 -10.72 10.45
N LEU A 5 2.47 -9.41 10.70
CA LEU A 5 2.47 -8.82 12.04
C LEU A 5 1.11 -8.18 12.30
N ILE A 6 0.40 -8.64 13.33
CA ILE A 6 -0.85 -8.06 13.82
C ILE A 6 -0.53 -7.20 15.04
N ILE A 7 -0.95 -5.94 15.02
CA ILE A 7 -0.78 -4.99 16.12
C ILE A 7 -2.18 -4.50 16.51
N GLU A 8 -2.74 -5.12 17.54
CA GLU A 8 -4.13 -4.98 17.98
C GLU A 8 -4.20 -5.28 19.47
N ASP A 9 -4.71 -4.34 20.27
CA ASP A 9 -4.79 -4.46 21.73
C ASP A 9 -6.00 -5.27 22.21
N ASP A 10 -7.05 -5.36 21.41
CA ASP A 10 -8.16 -6.28 21.66
C ASP A 10 -7.70 -7.74 21.46
N LEU A 11 -7.59 -8.47 22.56
CA LEU A 11 -7.11 -9.85 22.57
C LEU A 11 -8.01 -10.80 21.77
N GLU A 12 -9.31 -10.56 21.73
CA GLU A 12 -10.26 -11.42 21.02
C GLU A 12 -10.15 -11.19 19.51
N ILE A 13 -10.09 -9.93 19.07
CA ILE A 13 -9.90 -9.56 17.67
C ILE A 13 -8.54 -10.06 17.18
N ASN A 14 -7.48 -9.85 17.97
CA ASN A 14 -6.13 -10.29 17.63
C ASN A 14 -6.07 -11.82 17.48
N ALA A 15 -6.63 -12.57 18.43
CA ALA A 15 -6.67 -14.03 18.38
C ALA A 15 -7.48 -14.53 17.17
N LEU A 16 -8.65 -13.94 16.91
CA LEU A 16 -9.49 -14.27 15.76
C LEU A 16 -8.75 -14.08 14.43
N LEU A 17 -8.10 -12.93 14.25
CA LEU A 17 -7.27 -12.67 13.07
C LEU A 17 -6.10 -13.65 12.97
N ALA A 18 -5.41 -13.89 14.08
CA ALA A 18 -4.23 -14.72 14.09
C ALA A 18 -4.53 -16.18 13.75
N ASP A 19 -5.60 -16.74 14.32
CA ASP A 19 -5.95 -18.15 14.12
C ASP A 19 -6.46 -18.40 12.70
N PHE A 20 -7.31 -17.50 12.18
CA PHE A 20 -7.75 -17.56 10.80
C PHE A 20 -6.59 -17.45 9.81
N LEU A 21 -5.66 -16.51 10.00
CA LEU A 21 -4.53 -16.35 9.09
C LEU A 21 -3.53 -17.52 9.17
N LYS A 22 -3.34 -18.12 10.35
CA LYS A 22 -2.56 -19.37 10.49
C LYS A 22 -3.22 -20.51 9.74
N GLU A 23 -4.55 -20.65 9.81
CA GLU A 23 -5.31 -21.67 9.07
C GLU A 23 -5.13 -21.52 7.55
N LYS A 24 -5.10 -20.27 7.05
CA LYS A 24 -4.82 -19.95 5.63
C LYS A 24 -3.33 -20.10 5.26
N GLY A 25 -2.47 -20.53 6.18
CA GLY A 25 -1.07 -20.87 5.91
C GLY A 25 -0.08 -19.71 6.06
N TYR A 26 -0.43 -18.62 6.74
CA TYR A 26 0.49 -17.53 7.05
C TYR A 26 1.24 -17.77 8.37
N ALA A 27 2.48 -17.28 8.46
CA ALA A 27 3.15 -17.13 9.74
C ALA A 27 2.66 -15.84 10.40
N VAL A 28 2.15 -15.91 11.63
CA VAL A 28 1.58 -14.75 12.32
C VAL A 28 2.38 -14.41 13.57
N HIS A 29 2.73 -13.14 13.71
CA HIS A 29 3.24 -12.54 14.93
C HIS A 29 2.22 -11.54 15.47
N CYS A 30 2.05 -11.51 16.80
CA CYS A 30 1.08 -10.64 17.45
C CYS A 30 1.82 -9.66 18.39
N GLN A 31 1.40 -8.40 18.36
CA GLN A 31 1.69 -7.39 19.37
C GLN A 31 0.37 -6.77 19.83
N TYR A 32 0.32 -6.38 21.10
CA TYR A 32 -0.89 -5.87 21.75
C TYR A 32 -0.74 -4.40 22.17
N ASP A 33 0.39 -3.79 21.83
CA ASP A 33 0.66 -2.38 22.06
C ASP A 33 1.64 -1.82 21.02
N GLY A 34 1.84 -0.51 21.05
CA GLY A 34 2.69 0.20 20.10
C GLY A 34 4.15 0.41 20.49
N LEU A 35 4.61 -0.09 21.65
CA LEU A 35 5.92 0.30 22.21
C LEU A 35 7.09 -0.34 21.45
N HIS A 36 7.00 -1.64 21.17
CA HIS A 36 8.14 -2.43 20.67
C HIS A 36 8.06 -2.81 19.19
N VAL A 37 7.12 -2.20 18.44
CA VAL A 37 6.86 -2.50 17.03
C VAL A 37 8.12 -2.31 16.16
N LEU A 38 8.77 -1.15 16.25
CA LEU A 38 9.95 -0.86 15.42
C LEU A 38 11.14 -1.75 15.76
N ASP A 39 11.36 -2.04 17.04
CA ASP A 39 12.45 -2.92 17.49
C ASP A 39 12.25 -4.34 16.95
N PHE A 40 11.00 -4.80 16.92
CA PHE A 40 10.63 -6.08 16.33
C PHE A 40 10.86 -6.09 14.81
N LEU A 41 10.41 -5.07 14.09
CA LEU A 41 10.59 -4.96 12.63
C LEU A 41 12.07 -4.86 12.20
N ASN A 42 12.96 -4.38 13.07
CA ASN A 42 14.40 -4.40 12.81
C ASN A 42 15.03 -5.80 12.95
N LYS A 43 14.40 -6.71 13.69
CA LYS A 43 14.91 -8.06 13.99
C LYS A 43 14.26 -9.14 13.13
N GLU A 44 12.98 -8.97 12.84
CA GLU A 44 12.17 -9.92 12.09
C GLU A 44 11.77 -9.35 10.74
N LYS A 45 11.97 -10.13 9.68
CA LYS A 45 11.44 -9.80 8.36
C LYS A 45 9.93 -10.06 8.35
N ILE A 46 9.16 -8.99 8.14
CA ILE A 46 7.69 -9.02 8.04
C ILE A 46 7.27 -8.63 6.61
N ASP A 47 6.32 -9.37 6.05
CA ASP A 47 5.85 -9.18 4.69
C ASP A 47 4.58 -8.32 4.62
N LEU A 48 3.81 -8.23 5.71
CA LEU A 48 2.64 -7.35 5.85
C LEU A 48 2.34 -7.03 7.32
N ILE A 49 1.88 -5.81 7.58
CA ILE A 49 1.44 -5.37 8.90
C ILE A 49 -0.07 -5.10 8.88
N ILE A 50 -0.78 -5.65 9.86
CA ILE A 50 -2.15 -5.29 10.21
C ILE A 50 -2.07 -4.44 11.48
N LEU A 51 -2.60 -3.22 11.44
CA LEU A 51 -2.39 -2.22 12.48
C LEU A 51 -3.71 -1.56 12.93
N ASP A 52 -4.02 -1.65 14.21
CA ASP A 52 -5.01 -0.76 14.83
C ASP A 52 -4.41 0.64 15.07
N ILE A 53 -5.24 1.66 14.89
CA ILE A 53 -4.94 3.05 15.22
C ILE A 53 -5.08 3.34 16.71
N MET A 54 -6.04 2.69 17.38
CA MET A 54 -6.40 2.95 18.77
C MET A 54 -5.60 2.08 19.77
N LEU A 55 -4.28 2.07 19.63
CA LEU A 55 -3.41 1.29 20.52
C LEU A 55 -3.05 2.05 21.81
N PRO A 56 -2.88 1.33 22.94
CA PRO A 56 -2.34 1.91 24.16
C PRO A 56 -0.87 2.31 23.98
N TYR A 57 -0.44 3.29 24.79
CA TYR A 57 0.91 3.85 24.89
C TYR A 57 1.41 4.62 23.66
N ARG A 58 1.27 4.05 22.45
CA ARG A 58 1.66 4.69 21.19
C ARG A 58 0.60 4.40 20.14
N SER A 59 0.02 5.45 19.59
CA SER A 59 -1.04 5.36 18.59
C SER A 59 -0.55 4.84 17.24
N GLY A 60 -1.43 4.16 16.51
CA GLY A 60 -1.08 3.51 15.24
C GLY A 60 -0.67 4.47 14.13
N ASP A 61 -1.15 5.72 14.13
CA ASP A 61 -0.72 6.74 13.17
C ASP A 61 0.77 7.12 13.35
N ILE A 62 1.25 7.19 14.59
CA ILE A 62 2.67 7.40 14.90
C ILE A 62 3.49 6.19 14.44
N ILE A 63 3.01 4.98 14.73
CA ILE A 63 3.66 3.73 14.31
C ILE A 63 3.77 3.69 12.78
N LEU A 64 2.68 3.96 12.06
CA LEU A 64 2.65 4.01 10.60
C LEU A 64 3.68 5.00 10.05
N SER A 65 3.72 6.22 10.60
CA SER A 65 4.70 7.25 10.19
C SER A 65 6.13 6.76 10.36
N ASP A 66 6.45 6.11 11.48
CA ASP A 66 7.81 5.63 11.74
C ASP A 66 8.17 4.38 10.95
N VAL A 67 7.20 3.50 10.67
CA VAL A 67 7.38 2.39 9.72
C VAL A 67 7.73 2.96 8.35
N ARG A 68 7.03 3.99 7.87
CA ARG A 68 7.28 4.58 6.54
C ARG A 68 8.61 5.31 6.41
N LYS A 69 9.22 5.76 7.52
CA LYS A 69 10.58 6.32 7.50
C LYS A 69 11.66 5.27 7.22
N LYS A 70 11.39 3.98 7.47
CA LYS A 70 12.39 2.90 7.45
C LYS A 70 12.05 1.73 6.54
N PHE A 71 10.78 1.49 6.28
CA PHE A 71 10.27 0.28 5.64
C PHE A 71 9.20 0.60 4.61
N THR A 72 9.19 -0.21 3.55
CA THR A 72 8.15 -0.21 2.50
C THR A 72 7.15 -1.37 2.67
N ILE A 73 7.15 -2.02 3.85
CA ILE A 73 6.25 -3.13 4.18
C ILE A 73 4.79 -2.67 4.02
N PRO A 74 3.93 -3.41 3.29
CA PRO A 74 2.51 -3.11 3.20
C PRO A 74 1.87 -2.98 4.59
N VAL A 75 1.11 -1.90 4.82
CA VAL A 75 0.38 -1.70 6.08
C VAL A 75 -1.10 -1.58 5.77
N ILE A 76 -1.88 -2.53 6.30
CA ILE A 76 -3.34 -2.49 6.32
C ILE A 76 -3.76 -1.96 7.69
N ILE A 77 -4.52 -0.87 7.69
CA ILE A 77 -5.13 -0.36 8.91
C ILE A 77 -6.45 -1.08 9.17
N ILE A 78 -6.71 -1.44 10.42
CA ILE A 78 -8.03 -1.89 10.87
C ILE A 78 -8.50 -0.93 11.96
N SER A 79 -9.70 -0.35 11.87
CA SER A 79 -10.18 0.57 12.91
C SER A 79 -11.70 0.69 12.95
N ALA A 80 -12.24 0.99 14.14
CA ALA A 80 -13.65 1.37 14.30
C ALA A 80 -13.94 2.84 13.93
N LYS A 81 -12.91 3.63 13.57
CA LYS A 81 -13.04 5.07 13.34
C LYS A 81 -13.58 5.38 11.93
N GLU A 82 -14.89 5.54 11.82
CA GLU A 82 -15.60 5.60 10.53
C GLU A 82 -15.50 6.91 9.72
N THR A 83 -14.93 8.00 10.24
CA THR A 83 -15.00 9.25 9.45
C THR A 83 -14.11 9.16 8.21
N THR A 84 -14.67 9.56 7.05
CA THR A 84 -13.94 9.62 5.78
C THR A 84 -12.64 10.41 5.89
N GLN A 85 -12.62 11.46 6.72
CA GLN A 85 -11.43 12.28 6.96
C GLN A 85 -10.31 11.48 7.64
N ASN A 86 -10.62 10.67 8.65
CA ASN A 86 -9.62 9.83 9.32
C ASN A 86 -9.02 8.79 8.37
N LYS A 87 -9.86 8.12 7.55
CA LYS A 87 -9.40 7.18 6.52
C LYS A 87 -8.42 7.87 5.57
N ILE A 88 -8.79 9.05 5.06
CA ILE A 88 -7.96 9.84 4.14
C ILE A 88 -6.61 10.18 4.79
N ASP A 89 -6.60 10.62 6.04
CA ASP A 89 -5.36 11.06 6.70
C ASP A 89 -4.39 9.89 6.95
N LEU A 90 -4.90 8.69 7.25
CA LEU A 90 -4.08 7.50 7.42
C LEU A 90 -3.48 7.01 6.09
N LEU A 91 -4.26 7.04 5.01
CA LEU A 91 -3.75 6.74 3.66
C LEU A 91 -2.72 7.79 3.21
N ARG A 92 -2.90 9.07 3.57
CA ARG A 92 -1.89 10.12 3.34
C ARG A 92 -0.60 9.88 4.10
N LEU A 93 -0.70 9.33 5.33
CA LEU A 93 0.47 8.90 6.11
C LEU A 93 1.17 7.67 5.51
N GLY A 94 0.54 7.00 4.53
CA GLY A 94 1.14 5.93 3.75
C GLY A 94 0.57 4.55 4.04
N ALA A 95 -0.56 4.40 4.73
CA ALA A 95 -1.25 3.12 4.77
C ALA A 95 -1.57 2.64 3.34
N ASP A 96 -1.41 1.35 3.08
CA ASP A 96 -1.70 0.75 1.77
C ASP A 96 -3.17 0.38 1.63
N ASP A 97 -3.82 0.06 2.74
CA ASP A 97 -5.24 -0.21 2.76
C ASP A 97 -5.85 0.09 4.13
N TYR A 98 -7.18 0.11 4.19
CA TYR A 98 -7.94 0.33 5.40
C TYR A 98 -9.19 -0.55 5.43
N ILE A 99 -9.47 -1.15 6.58
CA ILE A 99 -10.62 -1.99 6.87
C ILE A 99 -11.36 -1.42 8.08
N THR A 100 -12.67 -1.23 7.95
CA THR A 100 -13.51 -0.75 9.06
C THR A 100 -13.93 -1.91 9.96
N LYS A 101 -13.93 -1.73 11.28
CA LYS A 101 -14.58 -2.65 12.23
C LYS A 101 -16.08 -2.35 12.32
N PRO A 102 -16.99 -3.34 12.35
CA PRO A 102 -16.73 -4.79 12.23
C PRO A 102 -16.42 -5.19 10.77
N PHE A 103 -15.58 -6.21 10.60
CA PHE A 103 -15.11 -6.66 9.28
C PHE A 103 -15.45 -8.14 9.04
N ASP A 104 -15.49 -8.50 7.75
CA ASP A 104 -15.58 -9.88 7.31
C ASP A 104 -14.16 -10.47 7.15
N MET A 105 -13.96 -11.72 7.59
CA MET A 105 -12.65 -12.37 7.56
C MET A 105 -12.16 -12.67 6.14
N GLU A 106 -13.08 -12.94 5.21
CA GLU A 106 -12.75 -13.12 3.80
C GLU A 106 -12.44 -11.77 3.13
N GLU A 107 -13.03 -10.64 3.58
CA GLU A 107 -12.58 -9.30 3.16
C GLU A 107 -11.13 -9.03 3.60
N VAL A 108 -10.82 -9.33 4.87
CA VAL A 108 -9.45 -9.18 5.41
C VAL A 108 -8.48 -10.03 4.59
N LEU A 109 -8.83 -11.29 4.31
CA LEU A 109 -7.99 -12.18 3.49
C LEU A 109 -7.76 -11.61 2.09
N ALA A 110 -8.81 -11.19 1.40
CA ALA A 110 -8.72 -10.64 0.05
C ALA A 110 -7.78 -9.42 0.00
N ARG A 111 -7.86 -8.53 1.00
CA ARG A 111 -6.97 -7.36 1.09
C ARG A 111 -5.54 -7.74 1.44
N ILE A 112 -5.33 -8.71 2.31
CA ILE A 112 -4.00 -9.26 2.62
C ILE A 112 -3.38 -9.86 1.36
N GLU A 113 -4.11 -10.74 0.68
CA GLU A 113 -3.67 -11.36 -0.56
C GLU A 113 -3.38 -10.30 -1.61
N SER A 114 -4.25 -9.32 -1.82
CA SER A 114 -4.01 -8.19 -2.72
C SER A 114 -2.70 -7.43 -2.43
N ASN A 115 -2.42 -7.15 -1.16
CA ASN A 115 -1.20 -6.46 -0.75
C ASN A 115 0.06 -7.36 -0.84
N LEU A 116 -0.09 -8.67 -0.67
CA LEU A 116 0.99 -9.66 -0.74
C LEU A 116 1.23 -10.23 -2.14
N ARG A 117 0.24 -10.19 -3.05
CA ARG A 117 0.25 -10.78 -4.40
C ARG A 117 1.44 -10.30 -5.22
N ARG A 118 1.90 -9.09 -4.90
CA ARG A 118 3.08 -8.50 -5.50
C ARG A 118 4.40 -9.16 -5.10
N VAL A 119 4.43 -9.94 -4.04
CA VAL A 119 5.61 -10.74 -3.66
C VAL A 119 5.76 -11.98 -4.55
N GLN A 120 4.73 -12.39 -5.33
CA GLN A 120 4.71 -13.69 -6.00
C GLN A 120 4.47 -13.71 -7.52
N PHE A 121 4.14 -12.60 -8.20
CA PHE A 121 4.12 -12.57 -9.67
C PHE A 121 5.52 -12.47 -10.31
N GLN A 122 6.50 -13.08 -9.66
CA GLN A 122 7.85 -13.30 -10.17
C GLN A 122 7.95 -14.74 -10.66
N ASN A 123 7.78 -14.99 -11.95
CA ASN A 123 8.35 -16.19 -12.58
C ASN A 123 8.32 -16.15 -14.11
N SER A 124 8.57 -15.01 -14.75
CA SER A 124 8.93 -14.96 -16.17
C SER A 124 9.51 -13.59 -16.54
N GLN A 125 10.83 -13.55 -16.74
CA GLN A 125 11.63 -12.43 -17.28
C GLN A 125 11.89 -11.23 -16.35
N THR A 126 13.17 -10.86 -16.27
CA THR A 126 13.69 -9.66 -15.60
C THR A 126 13.21 -8.43 -16.36
N GLU A 127 11.94 -8.04 -16.18
CA GLU A 127 11.36 -6.86 -16.79
C GLU A 127 11.72 -5.62 -15.95
N CYS A 128 12.61 -4.79 -16.48
CA CYS A 128 12.73 -3.41 -16.07
C CYS A 128 11.83 -2.57 -16.99
N LEU A 129 10.85 -1.86 -16.42
CA LEU A 129 10.07 -0.87 -17.16
C LEU A 129 10.83 0.45 -17.14
N GLN A 130 11.01 1.06 -18.30
CA GLN A 130 11.64 2.36 -18.41
C GLN A 130 10.73 3.31 -19.20
N TYR A 131 10.50 4.50 -18.64
CA TYR A 131 9.79 5.59 -19.31
C TYR A 131 10.50 6.90 -18.97
N ASN A 132 11.17 7.49 -19.96
CA ASN A 132 12.07 8.62 -19.77
C ASN A 132 13.13 8.30 -18.68
N ASN A 133 13.16 9.10 -17.61
CA ASN A 133 14.09 8.95 -16.49
C ASN A 133 13.50 8.13 -15.34
N LEU A 134 12.30 7.56 -15.51
CA LEU A 134 11.64 6.71 -14.54
C LEU A 134 11.91 5.24 -14.88
N THR A 135 12.41 4.49 -13.91
CA THR A 135 12.76 3.07 -14.05
C THR A 135 12.13 2.27 -12.93
N LEU A 136 11.43 1.19 -13.26
CA LEU A 136 10.89 0.23 -12.29
C LEU A 136 11.58 -1.11 -12.50
N ASN A 137 12.17 -1.64 -11.44
CA ASN A 137 12.65 -3.01 -11.38
C ASN A 137 11.55 -3.87 -10.74
N LEU A 138 10.88 -4.69 -11.55
CA LEU A 138 9.75 -5.51 -11.09
C LEU A 138 10.20 -6.68 -10.19
N GLU A 139 11.43 -7.17 -10.36
CA GLU A 139 11.99 -8.23 -9.52
C GLU A 139 12.39 -7.71 -8.14
N LYS A 140 12.92 -6.49 -8.06
CA LYS A 140 13.35 -5.89 -6.80
C LYS A 140 12.27 -5.04 -6.14
N ASN A 141 11.15 -4.80 -6.83
CA ASN A 141 10.12 -3.85 -6.41
C ASN A 141 10.68 -2.46 -6.08
N THR A 142 11.70 -2.03 -6.81
CA THR A 142 12.33 -0.72 -6.64
C THR A 142 12.02 0.18 -7.82
N ALA A 143 11.78 1.46 -7.53
CA ALA A 143 11.51 2.48 -8.53
C ALA A 143 12.58 3.57 -8.41
N PHE A 144 13.04 4.10 -9.52
CA PHE A 144 14.05 5.15 -9.58
C PHE A 144 13.58 6.27 -10.51
N LEU A 145 13.80 7.52 -10.10
CA LEU A 145 13.62 8.69 -10.95
C LEU A 145 14.95 9.45 -11.00
N ASN A 146 15.47 9.70 -12.20
CA ASN A 146 16.79 10.32 -12.40
C ASN A 146 17.92 9.56 -11.65
N GLY A 147 17.79 8.23 -11.52
CA GLY A 147 18.73 7.39 -10.76
C GLY A 147 18.59 7.46 -9.23
N ILE A 148 17.67 8.27 -8.70
CA ILE A 148 17.37 8.37 -7.27
C ILE A 148 16.21 7.43 -6.93
N GLU A 149 16.38 6.59 -5.92
CA GLU A 149 15.35 5.63 -5.50
C GLU A 149 14.13 6.33 -4.91
N LEU A 150 12.94 5.92 -5.36
CA LEU A 150 11.64 6.33 -4.86
C LEU A 150 11.19 5.35 -3.78
N SER A 151 10.99 5.84 -2.55
CA SER A 151 10.37 5.07 -1.47
C SER A 151 8.85 5.00 -1.67
N LEU A 152 8.40 4.03 -2.47
CA LEU A 152 6.98 3.81 -2.78
C LEU A 152 6.38 2.74 -1.86
N THR A 153 5.11 2.91 -1.50
CA THR A 153 4.33 1.82 -0.90
C THR A 153 3.96 0.78 -1.97
N ALA A 154 3.38 -0.34 -1.54
CA ALA A 154 2.98 -1.40 -2.47
C ALA A 154 1.97 -0.87 -3.51
N LYS A 155 0.94 -0.15 -3.04
CA LYS A 155 -0.10 0.41 -3.90
C LYS A 155 0.40 1.52 -4.82
N GLU A 156 1.26 2.40 -4.33
CA GLU A 156 1.82 3.48 -5.14
C GLU A 156 2.65 2.95 -6.31
N PHE A 157 3.55 1.98 -6.06
CA PHE A 157 4.28 1.36 -7.16
C PHE A 157 3.31 0.59 -8.08
N GLY A 158 2.22 0.00 -7.57
CA GLY A 158 1.33 -0.83 -8.39
C GLY A 158 0.57 0.03 -9.40
N ILE A 159 0.15 1.20 -8.95
CA ILE A 159 -0.36 2.27 -9.80
C ILE A 159 0.69 2.67 -10.84
N LEU A 160 1.92 2.95 -10.41
CA LEU A 160 2.99 3.41 -11.31
C LEU A 160 3.34 2.37 -12.37
N GLU A 161 3.47 1.10 -11.97
CA GLU A 161 3.71 -0.04 -12.84
C GLU A 161 2.64 -0.16 -13.91
N LEU A 162 1.36 -0.10 -13.52
CA LEU A 162 0.26 -0.23 -14.48
C LEU A 162 0.24 0.93 -15.48
N LEU A 163 0.48 2.16 -15.01
CA LEU A 163 0.57 3.33 -15.88
C LEU A 163 1.77 3.24 -16.85
N MET A 164 2.92 2.73 -16.38
CA MET A 164 4.12 2.54 -17.22
C MET A 164 4.02 1.38 -18.19
N LYS A 165 3.31 0.30 -17.84
CA LYS A 165 3.01 -0.81 -18.78
C LYS A 165 2.13 -0.36 -19.95
N TYR A 166 1.30 0.65 -19.74
CA TYR A 166 0.35 1.15 -20.74
C TYR A 166 0.37 2.69 -20.82
N PRO A 167 1.47 3.31 -21.28
CA PRO A 167 1.72 4.75 -21.14
C PRO A 167 0.70 5.64 -21.88
N ASP A 168 0.10 5.14 -22.97
CA ASP A 168 -0.92 5.85 -23.75
C ASP A 168 -2.36 5.62 -23.28
N LYS A 169 -2.57 4.66 -22.37
CA LYS A 169 -3.91 4.25 -21.94
C LYS A 169 -4.43 5.18 -20.85
N VAL A 170 -5.67 5.65 -21.03
CA VAL A 170 -6.42 6.28 -19.93
C VAL A 170 -7.12 5.17 -19.15
N PHE A 171 -6.78 5.07 -17.87
CA PHE A 171 -7.47 4.18 -16.94
C PHE A 171 -8.60 4.95 -16.26
N SER A 172 -9.81 4.36 -16.25
CA SER A 172 -10.85 4.84 -15.35
C SER A 172 -10.43 4.61 -13.90
N LYS A 173 -11.01 5.38 -12.97
CA LYS A 173 -10.77 5.16 -11.53
C LYS A 173 -11.11 3.72 -11.11
N SER A 174 -12.23 3.19 -11.58
CA SER A 174 -12.65 1.82 -11.31
C SER A 174 -11.64 0.79 -11.83
N ASN A 175 -11.21 0.91 -13.09
CA ASN A 175 -10.30 -0.05 -13.69
C ASN A 175 -8.92 0.01 -13.05
N LEU A 176 -8.43 1.22 -12.75
CA LEU A 176 -7.14 1.38 -12.07
C LEU A 176 -7.18 0.79 -10.67
N PHE A 177 -8.24 1.10 -9.89
CA PHE A 177 -8.40 0.55 -8.55
C PHE A 177 -8.51 -0.97 -8.60
N GLN A 178 -9.41 -1.53 -9.41
CA GLN A 178 -9.61 -2.97 -9.52
C GLN A 178 -8.34 -3.69 -9.97
N SER A 179 -7.53 -3.10 -10.86
CA SER A 179 -6.27 -3.71 -11.29
C SER A 179 -5.20 -3.74 -10.20
N VAL A 180 -5.20 -2.77 -9.27
CA VAL A 180 -4.17 -2.64 -8.21
C VAL A 180 -4.62 -3.26 -6.88
N TRP A 181 -5.92 -3.24 -6.59
CA TRP A 181 -6.52 -3.83 -5.40
C TRP A 181 -7.09 -5.22 -5.63
N ASP A 182 -7.27 -5.66 -6.87
CA ASP A 182 -7.89 -6.95 -7.22
C ASP A 182 -9.24 -7.18 -6.53
N THR A 183 -9.98 -6.09 -6.35
CA THR A 183 -11.31 -6.04 -5.74
C THR A 183 -12.18 -5.05 -6.49
N GLU A 184 -13.49 -5.18 -6.35
CA GLU A 184 -14.42 -4.22 -6.94
C GLU A 184 -14.20 -2.80 -6.40
N TYR A 185 -14.34 -1.81 -7.28
CA TYR A 185 -14.23 -0.41 -6.90
C TYR A 185 -15.56 0.12 -6.36
N ILE A 186 -15.54 0.59 -5.12
CA ILE A 186 -16.66 1.29 -4.51
C ILE A 186 -16.50 2.79 -4.81
N ALA A 187 -17.48 3.40 -5.50
CA ALA A 187 -17.36 4.75 -6.06
C ALA A 187 -17.13 5.87 -5.02
N GLU A 188 -17.52 5.65 -3.76
CA GLU A 188 -17.29 6.57 -2.64
C GLU A 188 -15.88 6.45 -2.04
N ASP A 189 -15.08 5.48 -2.50
CA ASP A 189 -13.73 5.26 -1.99
C ASP A 189 -12.71 6.20 -2.63
N ASN A 190 -12.21 7.14 -1.83
CA ASN A 190 -11.15 8.08 -2.20
C ASN A 190 -9.74 7.49 -2.11
N THR A 191 -9.59 6.21 -1.75
CA THR A 191 -8.28 5.55 -1.55
C THR A 191 -7.35 5.72 -2.75
N LEU A 192 -7.83 5.46 -3.97
CA LEU A 192 -7.04 5.65 -5.18
C LEU A 192 -6.53 7.09 -5.33
N ASN A 193 -7.39 8.08 -5.08
CA ASN A 193 -7.03 9.49 -5.24
C ASN A 193 -5.91 9.89 -4.27
N VAL A 194 -5.94 9.36 -3.04
CA VAL A 194 -4.91 9.60 -2.02
C VAL A 194 -3.57 9.00 -2.45
N HIS A 195 -3.55 7.75 -2.91
CA HIS A 195 -2.31 7.13 -3.40
C HIS A 195 -1.73 7.84 -4.63
N ILE A 196 -2.57 8.27 -5.58
CA ILE A 196 -2.13 9.08 -6.73
C ILE A 196 -1.50 10.40 -6.25
N SER A 197 -2.10 11.04 -5.24
CA SER A 197 -1.58 12.27 -4.66
C SER A 197 -0.21 12.05 -4.00
N ASN A 198 -0.06 11.02 -3.17
CA ASN A 198 1.21 10.68 -2.53
C ASN A 198 2.29 10.35 -3.56
N LEU A 199 1.95 9.54 -4.57
CA LEU A 199 2.86 9.17 -5.66
C LEU A 199 3.35 10.41 -6.43
N ARG A 200 2.44 11.31 -6.81
CA ARG A 200 2.81 12.60 -7.44
C ARG A 200 3.74 13.42 -6.56
N ASN A 201 3.47 13.51 -5.26
CA ASN A 201 4.32 14.26 -4.33
C ASN A 201 5.73 13.68 -4.25
N LYS A 202 5.86 12.35 -4.22
CA LYS A 202 7.16 11.66 -4.21
C LYS A 202 7.95 11.88 -5.51
N LEU A 203 7.25 11.85 -6.65
CA LEU A 203 7.86 12.16 -7.96
C LEU A 203 8.32 13.64 -8.02
N LYS A 204 7.47 14.57 -7.58
CA LYS A 204 7.77 16.02 -7.55
C LYS A 204 8.90 16.39 -6.60
N ALA A 205 9.08 15.64 -5.51
CA ALA A 205 10.19 15.86 -4.58
C ALA A 205 11.57 15.63 -5.24
N ILE A 206 11.63 14.83 -6.30
CA ILE A 206 12.86 14.59 -7.08
C ILE A 206 12.90 15.44 -8.34
N CYS A 207 11.76 15.67 -9.01
CA CYS A 207 11.67 16.48 -10.22
C CYS A 207 10.43 17.38 -10.18
N SER A 208 10.60 18.63 -9.74
CA SER A 208 9.50 19.58 -9.49
C SER A 208 8.80 20.07 -10.76
N ASP A 209 9.54 20.12 -11.87
CA ASP A 209 9.11 20.81 -13.09
C ASP A 209 8.45 19.87 -14.11
N THR A 210 8.37 18.58 -13.79
CA THR A 210 7.80 17.55 -14.66
C THR A 210 6.57 16.92 -14.01
N GLU A 211 5.46 16.91 -14.74
CA GLU A 211 4.31 16.09 -14.38
C GLU A 211 4.52 14.66 -14.90
N PHE A 212 4.17 13.66 -14.11
CA PHE A 212 4.36 12.24 -14.47
C PHE A 212 3.03 11.48 -14.62
N ILE A 213 1.96 12.01 -14.04
CA ILE A 213 0.64 11.37 -14.06
C ILE A 213 -0.38 12.47 -14.35
N ASP A 214 -1.13 12.34 -15.44
CA ASP A 214 -2.22 13.25 -15.80
C ASP A 214 -3.52 12.84 -15.14
N THR A 215 -4.33 13.84 -14.74
CA THR A 215 -5.75 13.64 -14.46
C THR A 215 -6.53 13.90 -15.76
N VAL A 216 -7.27 12.90 -16.23
CA VAL A 216 -8.23 13.05 -17.33
C VAL A 216 -9.60 13.26 -16.70
N TRP A 217 -10.04 14.53 -16.64
CA TRP A 217 -11.27 14.95 -15.95
C TRP A 217 -12.48 14.12 -16.36
N GLY A 218 -13.23 13.62 -15.37
CA GLY A 218 -14.40 12.77 -15.57
C GLY A 218 -14.10 11.32 -15.96
N ILE A 219 -12.85 10.96 -16.23
CA ILE A 219 -12.46 9.61 -16.69
C ILE A 219 -11.57 8.93 -15.65
N GLY A 220 -10.38 9.49 -15.38
CA GLY A 220 -9.42 8.89 -14.47
C GLY A 220 -8.00 9.40 -14.68
N TYR A 221 -7.04 8.48 -14.87
CA TYR A 221 -5.61 8.79 -14.87
C TYR A 221 -4.88 8.14 -16.05
N ARG A 222 -3.79 8.77 -16.49
CA ARG A 222 -2.82 8.19 -17.43
C ARG A 222 -1.39 8.62 -17.06
N LEU A 223 -0.39 7.95 -17.63
CA LEU A 223 0.97 8.43 -17.58
C LEU A 223 1.08 9.76 -18.37
N HIS A 224 1.83 10.72 -17.83
CA HIS A 224 2.03 12.00 -18.51
C HIS A 224 2.84 11.77 -19.79
N LYS A 225 2.34 12.31 -20.89
CA LYS A 225 3.06 12.29 -22.17
C LYS A 225 4.14 13.34 -22.12
N ALA A 226 5.39 12.96 -22.37
CA ALA A 226 6.41 13.96 -22.69
C ALA A 226 5.92 14.80 -23.87
N LYS A 227 6.10 16.12 -23.79
CA LYS A 227 5.95 16.97 -24.98
C LYS A 227 7.12 16.67 -25.90
N ASP A 228 6.81 16.36 -27.16
CA ASP A 228 7.78 16.27 -28.25
C ASP A 228 8.55 17.60 -28.44
#